data_AF-A0AAZ1X7J1-F1
#
_entry.id   AF-A0AAZ1X7J1-F1
#
_cell.length_a   1.000
_cell.length_b   1.000
_cell.length_c   1.000
_cell.angle_alpha   90.00
_cell.angle_beta   90.00
_cell.angle_gamma   90.00
#
_symmetry.space_group_name_H-M   'P 1'
#
loop_
_entity.id
_entity.type
_entity.pdbx_description
1 polymer ?
#
loop_
_entity_poly.entity_id
_entity_poly.type
_entity_poly.pdbx_seq_one_letter_code
_entity_poly.pdbx_strand_id
1 'polypeptide(L)'
;MGRANVWLKRAFIFVISLIAIIGLLLLGFSLFTHGYLHQQEEAEREIVAIRVMSVIAVVIILLTIFGAIGVWKEKRWALIVYAVGMILSSLVMLVLNIRGLASQSQVREEVKKQYLNFLPLVNSTEVLDDIQTELQCCGLESYQDWKFNIPNSCLCTDNSTNPCSSPDSTNMSPAMSPATPEETRL
;
A
#
# COMPACT_ATOMS: atom_id res chain seq x y z
N MET A 1 -25.66 -5.18 38.12
CA MET A 1 -24.69 -4.36 37.37
C MET A 1 -23.34 -5.03 37.04
N GLY A 2 -23.04 -6.26 37.51
CA GLY A 2 -21.68 -6.83 37.34
C GLY A 2 -21.33 -7.48 35.99
N ARG A 3 -22.29 -8.08 35.27
CA ARG A 3 -21.97 -8.89 34.06
C ARG A 3 -21.52 -8.04 32.87
N ALA A 4 -22.21 -6.93 32.57
CA ALA A 4 -21.91 -6.09 31.40
C ALA A 4 -20.47 -5.52 31.42
N ASN A 5 -19.98 -5.12 32.59
CA ASN A 5 -18.64 -4.55 32.74
C ASN A 5 -17.53 -5.59 32.50
N VAL A 6 -17.80 -6.87 32.80
CA VAL A 6 -16.84 -7.96 32.55
C VAL A 6 -16.71 -8.22 31.06
N TRP A 7 -17.83 -8.27 30.33
CA TRP A 7 -17.83 -8.42 28.87
C TRP A 7 -17.13 -7.26 28.18
N LEU A 8 -17.39 -6.02 28.62
CA LEU A 8 -16.73 -4.83 28.09
C LEU A 8 -15.21 -4.88 28.28
N LYS A 9 -14.72 -5.21 29.48
CA LYS A 9 -13.28 -5.35 29.76
C LYS A 9 -12.63 -6.44 28.89
N ARG A 10 -13.30 -7.58 28.73
CA ARG A 10 -12.80 -8.70 27.92
C ARG A 10 -12.70 -8.34 26.44
N ALA A 11 -13.74 -7.69 25.91
CA ALA A 11 -13.76 -7.20 24.54
C ALA A 11 -12.64 -6.15 24.31
N PHE A 12 -12.47 -5.23 25.25
CA PHE A 12 -11.42 -4.21 25.17
C PHE A 12 -10.01 -4.81 25.17
N ILE A 13 -9.73 -5.76 26.08
CA ILE A 13 -8.43 -6.46 26.11
C ILE A 13 -8.20 -7.23 24.81
N PHE A 14 -9.24 -7.89 24.27
CA PHE A 14 -9.15 -8.61 23.01
C PHE A 14 -8.76 -7.67 21.86
N VAL A 15 -9.44 -6.53 21.73
CA VAL A 15 -9.12 -5.52 20.70
C VAL A 15 -7.70 -4.98 20.88
N ILE A 16 -7.29 -4.62 22.09
CA ILE A 16 -5.91 -4.17 22.37
C ILE A 16 -4.88 -5.23 21.99
N SER A 17 -5.15 -6.50 22.30
CA SER A 17 -4.28 -7.61 21.95
C SER A 17 -4.12 -7.75 20.43
N LEU A 18 -5.21 -7.64 19.67
CA LEU A 18 -5.14 -7.68 18.21
C LEU A 18 -4.33 -6.51 17.64
N ILE A 19 -4.56 -5.28 18.15
CA ILE A 19 -3.80 -4.10 17.73
C ILE A 19 -2.31 -4.28 18.05
N ALA A 20 -1.96 -4.82 19.22
CA ALA A 20 -0.58 -5.07 19.61
C ALA A 20 0.10 -6.12 18.71
N ILE A 21 -0.59 -7.23 18.39
CA ILE A 21 -0.08 -8.27 17.49
C ILE A 21 0.18 -7.70 16.09
N ILE A 22 -0.80 -6.98 15.53
CA ILE A 22 -0.66 -6.35 14.21
C ILE A 22 0.50 -5.33 14.23
N GLY A 23 0.60 -4.50 15.27
CA GLY A 23 1.68 -3.54 15.43
C GLY A 23 3.06 -4.21 15.47
N LEU A 24 3.20 -5.32 16.20
CA LEU A 24 4.46 -6.08 16.26
C LEU A 24 4.84 -6.71 14.93
N LEU A 25 3.86 -7.26 14.18
CA LEU A 25 4.10 -7.81 12.85
C LEU A 25 4.55 -6.72 11.87
N LEU A 26 3.89 -5.56 11.87
CA LEU A 26 4.26 -4.42 11.02
C LEU A 26 5.63 -3.85 11.37
N LEU A 27 5.95 -3.77 12.65
CA LEU A 27 7.27 -3.32 13.12
C LEU A 27 8.36 -4.33 12.74
N GLY A 28 8.12 -5.63 12.93
CA GLY A 28 9.04 -6.68 12.52
C GLY A 28 9.31 -6.64 11.01
N PHE A 29 8.26 -6.49 10.20
CA PHE A 29 8.40 -6.33 8.75
C PHE A 29 9.19 -5.07 8.38
N SER A 30 8.91 -3.94 9.02
CA SER A 30 9.60 -2.66 8.77
C SER A 30 11.10 -2.72 9.11
N LEU A 31 11.47 -3.43 10.18
CA LEU A 31 12.87 -3.64 10.55
C LEU A 31 13.57 -4.60 9.58
N PHE A 32 12.87 -5.64 9.13
CA PHE A 32 13.38 -6.58 8.14
C PHE A 32 13.67 -5.89 6.81
N THR A 33 12.73 -5.09 6.30
CA THR A 33 12.93 -4.32 5.06
C THR A 33 14.03 -3.29 5.21
N HIS A 34 14.14 -2.59 6.34
CA HIS A 34 15.23 -1.66 6.59
C HIS A 34 16.61 -2.34 6.58
N GLY A 35 16.72 -3.55 7.16
CA GLY A 35 17.96 -4.34 7.11
C GLY A 35 18.33 -4.81 5.71
N TYR A 36 17.32 -5.17 4.89
CA TYR A 36 17.54 -5.59 3.51
C TYR A 36 17.91 -4.40 2.59
N LEU A 37 17.24 -3.26 2.75
CA LEU A 37 17.48 -2.05 1.94
C LEU A 37 18.80 -1.35 2.27
N HIS A 38 19.36 -1.53 3.48
CA HIS A 38 20.68 -0.97 3.81
C HIS A 38 21.81 -1.49 2.89
N GLN A 39 21.57 -2.62 2.21
CA GLN A 39 22.51 -3.20 1.27
C GLN A 39 22.39 -2.64 -0.16
N GLN A 40 21.34 -1.88 -0.46
CA GLN A 40 21.15 -1.13 -1.71
C GLN A 40 21.27 0.37 -1.40
N GLU A 41 22.48 0.89 -1.50
CA GLU A 41 22.74 2.34 -1.50
C GLU A 41 22.04 2.96 -2.72
N GLU A 42 20.82 3.52 -2.58
CA GLU A 42 20.29 4.60 -3.46
C GLU A 42 18.90 5.17 -3.10
N ALA A 43 18.21 4.74 -2.04
CA ALA A 43 16.86 5.24 -1.72
C ALA A 43 16.75 6.01 -0.39
N GLU A 44 17.41 7.18 -0.26
CA GLU A 44 17.36 8.00 0.97
C GLU A 44 15.94 8.38 1.41
N ARG A 45 15.03 8.66 0.45
CA ARG A 45 13.64 9.03 0.75
C ARG A 45 12.80 7.87 1.31
N GLU A 46 12.96 6.68 0.76
CA GLU A 46 12.23 5.49 1.24
C GLU A 46 12.67 5.12 2.66
N ILE A 47 13.97 5.24 2.95
CA ILE A 47 14.52 4.99 4.29
C ILE A 47 13.92 5.95 5.33
N VAL A 48 13.74 7.23 4.98
CA VAL A 48 13.11 8.21 5.89
C VAL A 48 11.63 7.87 6.14
N ALA A 49 10.87 7.51 5.11
CA ALA A 49 9.47 7.14 5.26
C ALA A 49 9.30 5.89 6.15
N ILE A 50 10.10 4.84 5.91
CA ILE A 50 10.08 3.60 6.70
C ILE A 50 10.44 3.89 8.17
N ARG A 51 11.44 4.77 8.41
CA ARG A 51 11.83 5.19 9.76
C ARG A 51 10.67 5.89 10.49
N VAL A 52 10.00 6.84 9.83
CA VAL A 52 8.87 7.57 10.43
C VAL A 52 7.73 6.62 10.77
N MET A 53 7.37 5.71 9.85
CA MET A 53 6.33 4.71 10.06
C MET A 53 6.67 3.76 11.23
N SER A 54 7.94 3.37 11.35
CA SER A 54 8.42 2.52 12.44
C SER A 54 8.27 3.19 13.80
N VAL A 55 8.63 4.48 13.90
CA VAL A 55 8.47 5.26 15.15
C VAL A 55 7.01 5.33 15.58
N ILE A 56 6.10 5.58 14.63
CA ILE A 56 4.66 5.63 14.90
C ILE A 56 4.15 4.27 15.41
N ALA A 57 4.60 3.16 14.80
CA ALA A 57 4.24 1.81 15.23
C ALA A 57 4.68 1.53 16.68
N VAL A 58 5.90 1.93 17.06
CA VAL A 58 6.39 1.81 18.45
C VAL A 58 5.49 2.56 19.42
N VAL A 59 5.14 3.81 19.10
CA VAL A 59 4.27 4.65 19.96
C VAL A 59 2.91 3.99 20.17
N ILE A 60 2.31 3.44 19.12
CA ILE A 60 1.02 2.75 19.22
C ILE A 60 1.13 1.51 20.11
N ILE A 61 2.20 0.71 19.97
CA ILE A 61 2.44 -0.44 20.85
C ILE A 61 2.56 0.00 22.31
N LEU A 62 3.29 1.08 22.61
CA LEU A 62 3.38 1.62 23.96
C LEU A 62 2.01 2.04 24.52
N LEU A 63 1.19 2.71 23.71
CA LEU A 63 -0.18 3.05 24.08
C LEU A 63 -1.02 1.80 24.38
N THR A 64 -0.91 0.75 23.57
CA THR A 64 -1.63 -0.52 23.85
C THR A 64 -1.23 -1.15 25.19
N ILE A 65 0.04 -1.05 25.58
CA ILE A 65 0.52 -1.51 26.90
C ILE A 65 -0.13 -0.69 28.01
N PHE A 66 -0.19 0.64 27.89
CA PHE A 66 -0.89 1.49 28.87
C PHE A 66 -2.38 1.16 28.94
N GLY A 67 -3.03 0.87 27.81
CA GLY A 67 -4.42 0.43 27.78
C GLY A 67 -4.63 -0.91 28.50
N ALA A 68 -3.75 -1.89 28.28
CA ALA A 68 -3.80 -3.18 28.97
C ALA A 68 -3.58 -3.03 30.49
N ILE A 69 -2.57 -2.26 30.90
CA ILE A 69 -2.29 -1.96 32.32
C ILE A 69 -3.48 -1.23 32.96
N GLY A 70 -4.08 -0.27 32.25
CA GLY A 70 -5.22 0.49 32.73
C GLY A 70 -6.42 -0.39 33.06
N VAL A 71 -6.68 -1.43 32.25
CA VAL A 71 -7.77 -2.39 32.52
C VAL A 71 -7.38 -3.43 33.58
N TRP A 72 -6.18 -4.00 33.52
CA TRP A 72 -5.76 -5.04 34.47
C TRP A 72 -5.54 -4.52 35.89
N LYS A 73 -4.93 -3.33 36.03
CA LYS A 73 -4.66 -2.70 37.32
C LYS A 73 -5.77 -1.73 37.75
N GLU A 74 -6.83 -1.61 36.95
CA GLU A 74 -7.94 -0.66 37.13
C GLU A 74 -7.48 0.79 37.40
N LYS A 75 -6.34 1.17 36.81
CA LYS A 75 -5.74 2.49 37.00
C LYS A 75 -6.33 3.47 36.00
N ARG A 76 -7.21 4.35 36.49
CA ARG A 76 -7.85 5.40 35.68
C ARG A 76 -6.85 6.28 34.95
N TRP A 77 -5.74 6.67 35.60
CA TRP A 77 -4.74 7.52 34.97
C TRP A 77 -4.13 6.88 33.71
N ALA A 78 -3.88 5.56 33.73
CA ALA A 78 -3.34 4.84 32.57
C ALA A 78 -4.36 4.73 31.43
N LEU A 79 -5.64 4.52 31.76
CA LEU A 79 -6.74 4.58 30.79
C LEU A 79 -6.91 5.97 30.17
N ILE A 80 -6.72 7.05 30.95
CA ILE A 80 -6.76 8.42 30.46
C ILE A 80 -5.59 8.68 29.49
N VAL A 81 -4.37 8.27 29.85
CA VAL A 81 -3.20 8.39 28.97
C VAL A 81 -3.42 7.62 27.67
N TYR A 82 -3.95 6.40 27.74
CA TYR A 82 -4.31 5.62 26.55
C TYR A 82 -5.33 6.37 25.68
N ALA A 83 -6.44 6.84 26.26
CA ALA A 83 -7.49 7.51 25.52
C ALA A 83 -7.00 8.81 24.85
N VAL A 84 -6.31 9.67 25.61
CA VAL A 84 -5.78 10.94 25.12
C VAL A 84 -4.71 10.70 24.05
N GLY A 85 -3.79 9.75 24.29
CA GLY A 85 -2.75 9.40 23.34
C GLY A 85 -3.28 8.85 22.03
N MET A 86 -4.30 7.99 22.08
CA MET A 86 -4.95 7.44 20.89
C MET A 86 -5.69 8.53 20.09
N ILE A 87 -6.40 9.44 20.76
CA ILE A 87 -7.05 10.58 20.11
C ILE A 87 -6.01 11.46 19.41
N LEU A 88 -4.94 11.83 20.12
CA LEU A 88 -3.88 12.68 19.55
C LEU A 88 -3.19 12.00 18.36
N SER A 89 -2.89 10.70 18.47
CA SER A 89 -2.26 9.92 17.40
C SER A 89 -3.18 9.82 16.18
N SER A 90 -4.48 9.66 16.39
CA SER A 90 -5.48 9.65 15.33
C SER A 90 -5.54 10.99 14.59
N LEU A 91 -5.50 12.13 15.30
CA LEU A 91 -5.46 13.45 14.69
C LEU A 91 -4.19 13.66 13.86
N VAL A 92 -3.03 13.26 14.38
CA VAL A 92 -1.75 13.34 13.64
C VAL A 92 -1.80 12.47 12.39
N MET A 93 -2.25 11.22 12.51
CA MET A 93 -2.41 10.34 11.35
C MET A 93 -3.37 10.90 10.33
N LEU A 94 -4.50 11.50 10.74
CA LEU A 94 -5.45 12.10 9.82
C LEU A 94 -4.79 13.22 8.98
N VAL A 95 -4.02 14.09 9.64
CA VAL A 95 -3.28 15.16 8.94
C VAL A 95 -2.24 14.59 7.98
N LEU A 96 -1.49 13.55 8.40
CA LEU A 96 -0.52 12.88 7.53
C LEU A 96 -1.19 12.23 6.32
N ASN A 97 -2.33 11.57 6.50
CA ASN A 97 -3.09 10.96 5.42
C ASN A 97 -3.59 12.02 4.42
N ILE A 98 -4.15 13.13 4.90
CA ILE A 98 -4.60 14.23 4.05
C ILE A 98 -3.42 14.81 3.25
N ARG A 99 -2.28 15.04 3.91
CA ARG A 99 -1.06 15.50 3.22
C ARG A 99 -0.54 14.48 2.21
N GLY A 100 -0.56 13.20 2.55
CA GLY A 100 -0.18 12.10 1.66
C GLY A 100 -1.04 12.06 0.41
N LEU A 101 -2.36 12.19 0.57
CA LEU A 101 -3.30 12.28 -0.55
C LEU A 101 -3.06 13.55 -1.39
N ALA A 102 -2.79 14.69 -0.78
CA ALA A 102 -2.47 15.93 -1.51
C ALA A 102 -1.16 15.80 -2.32
N SER A 103 -0.20 15.03 -1.84
CA SER A 103 1.05 14.72 -2.56
C SER A 103 0.94 13.59 -3.58
N GLN A 104 -0.26 13.02 -3.81
CA GLN A 104 -0.43 11.84 -4.67
C GLN A 104 0.11 12.07 -6.09
N SER A 105 -0.02 13.27 -6.65
CA SER A 105 0.53 13.59 -7.97
C SER A 105 2.05 13.53 -8.01
N GLN A 106 2.72 14.06 -6.98
CA GLN A 106 4.18 14.04 -6.87
C GLN A 106 4.68 12.61 -6.67
N VAL A 107 4.01 11.84 -5.80
CA VAL A 107 4.34 10.43 -5.57
C VAL A 107 4.15 9.61 -6.85
N ARG A 108 3.07 9.86 -7.63
CA ARG A 108 2.85 9.19 -8.92
C ARG A 108 3.98 9.46 -9.90
N GLU A 109 4.45 10.69 -10.00
CA GLU A 109 5.59 11.03 -10.87
C GLU A 109 6.91 10.39 -10.40
N GLU A 110 7.18 10.39 -9.09
CA GLU A 110 8.37 9.76 -8.51
C GLU A 110 8.37 8.24 -8.74
N VAL A 111 7.24 7.59 -8.48
CA VAL A 111 7.05 6.15 -8.76
C VAL A 111 7.19 5.85 -10.25
N LYS A 112 6.63 6.69 -11.13
CA LYS A 112 6.78 6.55 -12.58
C LYS A 112 8.25 6.61 -13.01
N LYS A 113 9.03 7.54 -12.44
CA LYS A 113 10.47 7.65 -12.71
C LYS A 113 11.25 6.44 -12.20
N GLN A 114 10.99 5.99 -10.98
CA GLN A 114 11.61 4.78 -10.44
C GLN A 114 11.29 3.56 -11.31
N TYR A 115 10.01 3.35 -11.64
CA TYR A 115 9.57 2.24 -12.48
C TYR A 115 10.28 2.22 -13.84
N LEU A 116 10.33 3.36 -14.54
CA LEU A 116 11.03 3.49 -15.82
C LEU A 116 12.54 3.26 -15.72
N ASN A 117 13.16 3.59 -14.58
CA ASN A 117 14.58 3.31 -14.33
C ASN A 117 14.84 1.83 -14.03
N PHE A 118 13.88 1.13 -13.40
CA PHE A 118 13.98 -0.30 -13.12
C PHE A 118 13.72 -1.18 -14.36
N LEU A 119 12.86 -0.74 -15.28
CA LEU A 119 12.54 -1.46 -16.52
C LEU A 119 13.75 -2.07 -17.26
N PRO A 120 14.83 -1.31 -17.55
CA PRO A 120 15.99 -1.85 -18.27
C PRO A 120 16.87 -2.80 -17.46
N LEU A 121 16.75 -2.83 -16.12
CA LEU A 121 17.53 -3.71 -15.25
C LEU A 121 16.87 -5.08 -15.05
N VAL A 122 15.55 -5.16 -15.25
CA VAL A 122 14.79 -6.39 -15.09
C VAL A 122 14.85 -7.19 -16.38
N ASN A 123 15.79 -8.14 -16.46
CA ASN A 123 15.87 -9.13 -17.53
C ASN A 123 14.76 -10.20 -17.43
N SER A 124 13.67 -9.89 -16.72
CA SER A 124 12.55 -10.78 -16.38
C SER A 124 11.28 -10.31 -17.08
N THR A 125 11.34 -10.23 -18.42
CA THR A 125 10.16 -9.98 -19.25
C THR A 125 9.05 -11.00 -18.97
N GLU A 126 9.39 -12.24 -18.60
CA GLU A 126 8.42 -13.29 -18.27
C GLU A 126 7.56 -12.98 -17.03
N VAL A 127 8.17 -12.57 -15.91
CA VAL A 127 7.41 -12.22 -14.69
C VAL A 127 6.52 -11.01 -14.95
N LEU A 128 7.02 -10.04 -15.71
CA LEU A 128 6.25 -8.86 -16.05
C LEU A 128 5.13 -9.18 -17.03
N ASP A 129 5.35 -10.12 -17.95
CA ASP A 129 4.33 -10.62 -18.88
C ASP A 129 3.22 -11.37 -18.16
N ASP A 130 3.54 -12.20 -17.17
CA ASP A 130 2.56 -12.89 -16.34
C ASP A 130 1.68 -11.90 -15.57
N ILE A 131 2.31 -10.91 -14.92
CA ILE A 131 1.60 -9.85 -14.19
C ILE A 131 0.68 -9.05 -15.12
N GLN A 132 1.18 -8.64 -16.30
CA GLN A 132 0.41 -7.86 -17.27
C GLN A 132 -0.76 -8.66 -17.86
N THR A 133 -0.56 -9.96 -18.09
CA THR A 133 -1.61 -10.85 -18.58
C THR A 133 -2.67 -11.12 -17.50
N GLU A 134 -2.26 -11.36 -16.25
CA GLU A 134 -3.17 -11.63 -15.12
C GLU A 134 -4.01 -10.40 -14.75
N LEU A 135 -3.39 -9.22 -14.76
CA LEU A 135 -4.06 -7.95 -14.42
C LEU A 135 -4.71 -7.27 -15.64
N GLN A 136 -4.58 -7.85 -16.84
CA GLN A 136 -5.00 -7.25 -18.11
C GLN A 136 -4.59 -5.78 -18.23
N CYS A 137 -3.32 -5.49 -17.95
CA CYS A 137 -2.75 -4.15 -18.02
C CYS A 137 -1.49 -4.15 -18.89
N CYS A 138 -1.14 -2.99 -19.44
CA CYS A 138 0.03 -2.88 -20.31
C CYS A 138 0.75 -1.55 -20.07
N GLY A 139 1.99 -1.64 -19.56
CA GLY A 139 2.75 -0.47 -19.12
C GLY A 139 2.24 0.09 -17.78
N LEU A 140 2.76 1.24 -17.37
CA LEU A 140 2.35 1.88 -16.12
C LEU A 140 1.10 2.73 -16.31
N GLU A 141 1.05 3.47 -17.41
CA GLU A 141 -0.10 4.27 -17.84
C GLU A 141 -0.60 3.85 -19.22
N SER A 142 0.30 3.37 -20.09
CA SER A 142 -0.06 2.95 -21.45
C SER A 142 1.00 2.01 -22.02
N TYR A 143 0.62 1.24 -23.05
CA TYR A 143 1.55 0.46 -23.86
C TYR A 143 2.71 1.29 -24.45
N GLN A 144 2.49 2.61 -24.59
CA GLN A 144 3.51 3.56 -25.06
C GLN A 144 4.71 3.69 -24.10
N ASP A 145 4.57 3.30 -22.83
CA ASP A 145 5.67 3.30 -21.85
C ASP A 145 6.82 2.38 -22.30
N TRP A 146 6.51 1.33 -23.06
CA TRP A 146 7.47 0.39 -23.65
C TRP A 146 8.25 0.96 -24.84
N LYS A 147 7.85 2.14 -25.34
CA LYS A 147 8.41 2.81 -26.51
C LYS A 147 8.49 1.88 -27.71
N PHE A 148 9.66 1.27 -27.95
CA PHE A 148 9.94 0.43 -29.11
C PHE A 148 10.00 -1.07 -28.79
N ASN A 149 10.03 -1.46 -27.50
CA ASN A 149 10.18 -2.83 -27.07
C ASN A 149 8.91 -3.31 -26.35
N ILE A 150 7.81 -3.41 -27.10
CA ILE A 150 6.51 -3.80 -26.56
C ILE A 150 6.55 -5.31 -26.26
N PRO A 151 6.28 -5.74 -25.02
CA PRO A 151 6.25 -7.15 -24.66
C PRO A 151 5.05 -7.89 -25.27
N ASN A 152 5.13 -9.22 -25.35
CA ASN A 152 4.06 -10.02 -25.95
C ASN A 152 2.75 -9.96 -25.15
N SER A 153 2.84 -9.79 -23.84
CA SER A 153 1.70 -9.58 -22.92
C SER A 153 0.88 -8.32 -23.23
N CYS A 154 1.46 -7.36 -23.94
CA CYS A 154 0.84 -6.11 -24.33
C CYS A 154 0.18 -6.12 -25.72
N LEU A 155 0.27 -7.24 -26.44
CA LEU A 155 -0.29 -7.37 -27.78
C LEU A 155 -1.80 -7.62 -27.73
N CYS A 156 -2.52 -7.01 -28.66
CA CYS A 156 -3.97 -7.18 -28.74
C CYS A 156 -4.35 -8.64 -29.04
N THR A 157 -5.24 -9.19 -28.22
CA THR A 157 -5.95 -10.46 -28.43
C THR A 157 -7.45 -10.20 -28.51
N ASP A 158 -8.22 -11.14 -29.05
CA ASP A 158 -9.66 -10.96 -29.32
C ASP A 158 -10.53 -10.60 -28.09
N ASN A 159 -10.00 -10.77 -26.88
CA ASN A 159 -10.68 -10.46 -25.60
C ASN A 159 -10.02 -9.30 -24.82
N SER A 160 -9.23 -8.46 -25.49
CA SER A 160 -8.58 -7.31 -24.85
C SER A 160 -9.59 -6.21 -24.55
N THR A 161 -9.74 -5.87 -23.26
CA THR A 161 -10.61 -4.77 -22.78
C THR A 161 -9.81 -3.49 -22.52
N ASN A 162 -8.50 -3.61 -22.38
CA ASN A 162 -7.53 -2.55 -22.10
C ASN A 162 -6.78 -2.11 -23.38
N PRO A 163 -6.21 -0.88 -23.41
CA PRO A 163 -5.41 -0.40 -24.54
C PRO A 163 -4.19 -1.31 -24.79
N CYS A 164 -4.06 -1.80 -26.01
CA CYS A 164 -3.03 -2.76 -26.43
C CYS A 164 -2.38 -2.34 -27.75
N SER A 165 -1.24 -2.97 -28.09
CA SER A 165 -0.57 -2.75 -29.37
C SER A 165 -0.94 -3.85 -30.38
N SER A 166 -1.34 -3.46 -31.59
CA SER A 166 -1.66 -4.43 -32.66
C SER A 166 -0.37 -5.05 -33.25
N PRO A 167 -0.37 -6.35 -33.65
CA PRO A 167 0.80 -7.00 -34.24
C PRO A 167 1.17 -6.54 -35.66
N ASP A 168 0.36 -5.73 -36.35
CA ASP A 168 0.56 -5.41 -37.77
C ASP A 168 0.75 -3.91 -38.09
N SER A 169 1.98 -3.64 -38.58
CA SER A 169 2.48 -2.63 -39.53
C SER A 169 2.31 -1.10 -39.31
N THR A 170 3.48 -0.46 -39.13
CA THR A 170 3.90 0.85 -39.69
C THR A 170 3.08 2.12 -39.42
N ASN A 171 1.93 2.05 -38.77
CA ASN A 171 1.15 3.22 -38.38
C ASN A 171 0.80 3.14 -36.90
N MET A 172 1.46 4.01 -36.16
CA MET A 172 1.31 4.22 -34.72
C MET A 172 -0.07 4.83 -34.43
N SER A 173 -1.10 3.99 -34.40
CA SER A 173 -2.46 4.36 -34.00
C SER A 173 -2.95 3.45 -32.87
N PRO A 174 -3.58 4.00 -31.81
CA PRO A 174 -4.19 3.19 -30.76
C PRO A 174 -5.36 2.40 -31.37
N ALA A 175 -5.30 1.08 -31.30
CA ALA A 175 -6.42 0.21 -31.65
C ALA A 175 -7.37 0.12 -30.45
N MET A 176 -8.48 0.87 -30.49
CA MET A 176 -9.65 0.60 -29.65
C MET A 176 -10.52 -0.39 -30.43
N SER A 177 -10.73 -1.59 -29.91
CA SER A 177 -11.71 -2.53 -30.47
C SER A 177 -13.11 -1.90 -30.39
N PRO A 178 -14.01 -2.11 -31.38
CA PRO A 178 -15.32 -1.49 -31.38
C PRO A 178 -16.16 -2.01 -30.20
N ALA A 179 -16.85 -1.09 -29.54
CA ALA A 179 -17.83 -1.37 -28.51
C ALA A 179 -18.81 -2.46 -28.98
N THR A 180 -18.90 -3.56 -28.24
CA THR A 180 -20.07 -4.44 -28.34
C THR A 180 -21.26 -3.73 -27.69
N PRO A 181 -22.46 -3.81 -28.30
CA PRO A 181 -23.61 -3.01 -27.93
C PRO A 181 -24.27 -3.51 -26.64
N GLU A 182 -24.53 -2.59 -25.73
CA GLU A 182 -25.71 -2.48 -24.87
C GLU A 182 -26.58 -3.76 -24.73
N GLU A 183 -26.42 -4.51 -23.63
CA GLU A 183 -27.50 -5.36 -23.11
C GLU A 183 -28.24 -4.63 -21.96
N THR A 184 -29.31 -4.00 -22.42
CA THR A 184 -30.40 -3.29 -21.75
C THR A 184 -31.03 -3.99 -20.53
N ARG A 185 -31.31 -3.20 -19.49
CA ARG A 185 -32.31 -3.34 -18.39
C ARG A 185 -32.92 -4.74 -18.10
N LEU A 186 -32.81 -5.14 -16.83
CA LEU A 186 -33.97 -5.13 -15.91
C LEU A 186 -33.51 -4.89 -14.46
#